data_AF-B7CBH6-F1
#
_entry.id   AF-B7CBH6-F1
#
_cell.length_a   1.000
_cell.length_b   1.000
_cell.length_c   1.000
_cell.angle_alpha   90.00
_cell.angle_beta   90.00
_cell.angle_gamma   90.00
#
_symmetry.space_group_name_H-M   'P 1'
#
loop_
_entity.id
_entity.type
_entity.pdbx_description
1 polymer ?
#
loop_
_entity_poly.entity_id
_entity_poly.type
_entity_poly.pdbx_seq_one_letter_code
_entity_poly.pdbx_strand_id
1 'polypeptide(L)' 'MSSAIVSNLAKGFDLDDSVKRAKDYISGALSAMLDLGKGSGPMDHSFAIDNEYTK' A
#
# COMPACT_ATOMS: atom_id res chain seq x y z
N MET A 1 -0.41 3.43 -6.86
CA MET A 1 -0.54 4.69 -6.08
C MET A 1 -1.93 5.27 -6.18
N SER A 2 -2.41 5.61 -7.38
CA SER A 2 -3.78 6.14 -7.57
C SER A 2 -4.87 5.26 -6.97
N SER A 3 -4.78 3.93 -7.14
CA SER A 3 -5.71 2.96 -6.54
C SER A 3 -5.77 3.06 -5.02
N ALA A 4 -4.62 3.09 -4.34
CA ALA A 4 -4.54 3.21 -2.88
C ALA A 4 -5.14 4.53 -2.36
N ILE A 5 -5.00 5.64 -3.11
CA ILE A 5 -5.63 6.93 -2.74
C ILE A 5 -7.16 6.81 -2.84
N VAL A 6 -7.67 6.32 -3.98
CA VAL A 6 -9.12 6.17 -4.19
C VAL A 6 -9.74 5.22 -3.18
N SER A 7 -9.07 4.13 -2.82
CA SER A 7 -9.55 3.21 -1.78
C SER A 7 -9.66 3.87 -0.40
N ASN A 8 -8.71 4.73 -0.01
CA ASN A 8 -8.81 5.45 1.26
C ASN A 8 -9.91 6.54 1.22
N LEU A 9 -10.08 7.24 0.09
CA LEU A 9 -11.21 8.15 -0.10
C LEU A 9 -12.55 7.42 0.02
N ALA A 10 -12.67 6.23 -0.58
CA ALA A 10 -13.87 5.39 -0.50
C ALA A 10 -14.14 4.90 0.93
N LYS A 11 -13.10 4.80 1.77
CA LYS A 11 -13.21 4.49 3.20
C LYS A 11 -13.58 5.71 4.07
N GLY A 12 -13.71 6.89 3.47
CA GLY A 12 -14.14 8.11 4.15
C GLY A 12 -13.02 8.98 4.72
N PHE A 13 -11.75 8.69 4.39
CA PHE A 13 -10.65 9.59 4.73
C PHE A 13 -10.69 10.85 3.86
N ASP A 14 -10.15 11.97 4.36
CA ASP A 14 -9.95 13.15 3.53
C ASP A 14 -8.80 12.93 2.53
N LEU A 15 -8.60 13.92 1.65
CA LEU A 15 -7.61 13.82 0.57
C LEU A 15 -6.17 13.72 1.10
N ASP A 16 -5.82 14.51 2.10
CA ASP A 16 -4.47 14.56 2.63
C ASP A 16 -4.13 13.25 3.36
N ASP A 17 -5.05 12.75 4.18
CA ASP A 17 -4.95 11.46 4.85
C ASP A 17 -4.91 10.31 3.85
N SER A 18 -5.73 10.35 2.80
CA SER A 18 -5.73 9.33 1.75
C SER A 18 -4.40 9.26 1.00
N VAL A 19 -3.80 10.41 0.70
CA VAL A 19 -2.48 10.49 0.06
C VAL A 19 -1.39 9.99 0.99
N LYS A 20 -1.44 10.36 2.28
CA LYS A 20 -0.46 9.92 3.28
C LYS A 20 -0.51 8.39 3.46
N ARG A 21 -1.69 7.83 3.73
CA ARG A 21 -1.91 6.38 3.88
C ARG A 21 -1.47 5.61 2.63
N ALA A 22 -1.71 6.15 1.43
CA ALA A 22 -1.27 5.52 0.19
C ALA A 22 0.25 5.49 0.02
N LYS A 23 0.96 6.54 0.45
CA LYS A 23 2.44 6.57 0.45
C LYS A 23 3.02 5.58 1.45
N ASP A 24 2.45 5.51 2.64
CA ASP A 24 2.88 4.60 3.69
C ASP A 24 2.66 3.14 3.26
N TYR A 25 1.50 2.82 2.68
CA TYR A 25 1.21 1.52 2.09
C TYR A 25 2.23 1.11 1.02
N ILE A 26 2.53 2.01 0.06
CA ILE A 26 3.50 1.72 -1.00
C ILE A 26 4.90 1.50 -0.46
N SER A 27 5.30 2.30 0.52
CA SER A 27 6.62 2.18 1.14
C SER A 27 6.75 0.83 1.84
N GLY A 28 5.74 0.43 2.62
CA GLY A 28 5.68 -0.88 3.28
C GLY A 28 5.69 -2.03 2.27
N ALA A 29 4.88 -1.95 1.22
CA ALA A 29 4.78 -2.97 0.18
C ALA A 29 6.09 -3.16 -0.61
N LEU A 30 6.84 -2.07 -0.84
CA LEU A 30 8.18 -2.13 -1.44
C LEU A 30 9.20 -2.72 -0.47
N SER A 31 9.17 -2.34 0.81
CA SER A 31 10.07 -2.84 1.84
C SER A 31 9.85 -4.32 2.17
N ALA A 32 8.62 -4.82 2.05
CA ALA A 32 8.29 -6.23 2.27
C ALA A 32 8.96 -7.17 1.25
N MET A 33 9.34 -6.64 0.07
CA MET A 33 10.21 -7.23 -0.95
C MET A 33 10.07 -8.75 -1.15
N LEU A 34 9.39 -9.16 -2.22
CA LEU A 34 9.31 -10.58 -2.58
C LEU A 34 10.57 -11.01 -3.34
N ASP A 35 11.27 -12.03 -2.83
CA ASP A 35 12.38 -12.68 -3.53
C ASP A 35 11.84 -13.76 -4.48
N LEU A 36 11.45 -13.34 -5.70
CA LEU A 36 10.88 -14.21 -6.73
C LEU A 36 11.84 -14.48 -7.91
N GLY A 37 13.14 -14.27 -7.71
CA GLY A 37 14.16 -14.55 -8.72
C GLY A 37 15.17 -13.41 -8.91
N LYS A 38 15.83 -13.37 -10.07
CA LYS A 38 16.95 -12.45 -10.29
C LYS A 38 16.46 -11.11 -10.86
N GLY A 39 16.44 -10.07 -10.02
CA GLY A 39 16.12 -8.68 -10.41
C GLY A 39 15.63 -7.83 -9.24
N SER A 40 15.07 -6.65 -9.55
CA SER A 40 14.30 -5.88 -8.56
C SER A 40 13.01 -6.65 -8.24
N GLY A 41 12.91 -7.19 -7.03
CA GLY A 41 11.74 -7.96 -6.58
C GLY A 41 10.45 -7.14 -6.71
N PRO A 42 9.31 -7.76 -7.05
CA PRO A 42 8.05 -7.05 -7.12
C PRO A 42 7.59 -6.61 -5.72
N MET A 43 6.74 -5.59 -5.71
CA MET A 43 6.05 -5.12 -4.52
C MET A 43 5.11 -6.20 -3.97
N ASP A 44 5.15 -6.43 -2.66
CA ASP A 44 4.17 -7.28 -1.98
C ASP A 44 2.90 -6.47 -1.67
N HIS A 45 1.85 -6.63 -2.48
CA HIS A 45 0.57 -5.96 -2.21
C HIS A 45 -0.18 -6.57 -1.02
N SER A 46 0.15 -7.80 -0.64
CA SER A 46 -0.51 -8.55 0.44
C SER A 46 0.22 -8.46 1.77
N PHE A 47 1.31 -7.68 1.84
CA PHE A 47 2.11 -7.48 3.06
C PHE A 47 1.29 -7.04 4.29
N ALA A 48 0.09 -6.50 4.02
CA ALA A 48 -0.78 -5.80 4.94
C ALA A 48 -2.17 -6.44 5.09
N ILE A 49 -2.34 -7.72 4.74
CA ILE A 49 -3.70 -8.30 4.62
C ILE A 49 -4.48 -8.34 5.95
N ASP A 50 -3.79 -8.42 7.09
CA ASP A 50 -4.39 -8.30 8.43
C ASP A 50 -3.78 -7.11 9.19
N ASN A 51 -4.19 -5.88 8.82
CA ASN A 51 -3.78 -4.68 9.54
C ASN A 51 -4.73 -3.48 9.34
N GLU A 52 -4.26 -2.28 9.68
CA GLU A 52 -5.01 -1.02 9.61
C GLU A 52 -5.40 -0.56 8.19
N TYR A 53 -4.80 -1.12 7.13
CA TYR A 53 -5.15 -0.81 5.74
C TYR A 53 -6.32 -1.64 5.23
N THR A 54 -6.62 -2.80 5.82
CA THR A 54 -7.73 -3.68 5.42
C THR A 54 -9.00 -3.47 6.22
N LYS A 55 -8.90 -2.91 7.42
CA LYS A 55 -10.04 -2.38 8.21
C LYS A 55 -10.70 -1.18 7.52
#